data_AF-A0A962MP17-F1
#
_entry.id   AF-A0A962MP17-F1
#
_cell.length_a   1.000
_cell.length_b   1.000
_cell.length_c   1.000
_cell.angle_alpha   90.00
_cell.angle_beta   90.00
_cell.angle_gamma   90.00
#
_symmetry.space_group_name_H-M   'P 1'
#
loop_
_entity.id
_entity.type
_entity.pdbx_description
1 polymer ?
#
loop_
_entity_poly.entity_id
_entity_poly.type
_entity_poly.pdbx_seq_one_letter_code
_entity_poly.pdbx_strand_id
1 'polypeptide(L)' 'SMGSPWDLLIKTVMPGVALFLIWAIPLDILMAKVFKSEADAATQARYRRVIRFDLMVMLVMLLSWGYFFLQIMLQRLT' A
#
# COMPACT_ATOMS: atom_id res chain seq x y z
N SER A 1 11.79 30.56 -8.90
CA SER A 1 10.74 30.00 -9.76
C SER A 1 9.85 29.11 -8.90
N MET A 2 8.56 29.41 -8.79
CA MET A 2 7.63 28.45 -8.21
C MET A 2 7.66 27.21 -9.11
N GLY A 3 8.03 26.05 -8.55
CA GLY A 3 8.02 24.78 -9.27
C GLY A 3 6.63 24.53 -9.86
N SER A 4 6.55 23.75 -10.93
CA SER A 4 5.27 23.54 -11.61
C SER A 4 4.24 23.00 -10.61
N PRO A 5 2.94 23.30 -10.76
CA PRO A 5 1.89 22.74 -9.89
C PRO A 5 1.97 21.21 -9.75
N TRP A 6 2.47 20.53 -10.79
CA TRP A 6 2.74 19.11 -10.81
C TRP A 6 3.83 18.67 -9.82
N ASP A 7 4.90 19.45 -9.65
CA ASP A 7 5.97 19.14 -8.69
C ASP A 7 5.46 19.18 -7.25
N LEU A 8 4.54 20.10 -6.97
CA LEU A 8 3.96 20.27 -5.64
C LEU A 8 3.02 19.12 -5.30
N LEU A 9 2.20 18.68 -6.26
CA LEU A 9 1.38 17.48 -6.13
C LEU A 9 2.24 16.22 -5.88
N ILE A 10 3.29 16.01 -6.68
CA ILE A 10 4.13 14.82 -6.56
C ILE A 10 4.86 14.79 -5.22
N LYS A 11 5.42 15.92 -4.78
CA LYS A 11 6.25 15.97 -3.56
C LYS A 11 5.45 15.98 -2.28
N THR A 12 4.23 16.53 -2.29
CA THR A 12 3.43 16.70 -1.07
C THR A 12 2.29 15.69 -0.98
N VAL A 13 1.58 15.43 -2.08
CA VAL A 13 0.37 14.60 -2.05
C VAL A 13 0.70 13.12 -2.19
N MET A 14 1.62 12.74 -3.09
CA MET A 14 1.95 11.32 -3.30
C MET A 14 2.41 10.58 -2.04
N PRO A 15 3.27 11.15 -1.17
CA PRO A 15 3.63 10.49 0.09
C PRO A 15 2.42 10.23 1.00
N GLY A 16 1.47 11.16 1.04
CA GLY A 16 0.24 11.00 1.82
C GLY A 16 -0.66 9.89 1.27
N VAL A 17 -0.82 9.85 -0.06
CA VAL A 17 -1.57 8.77 -0.74
C VAL A 17 -0.89 7.43 -0.53
N ALA A 18 0.45 7.37 -0.61
CA ALA A 18 1.21 6.15 -0.37
C ALA A 18 0.99 5.64 1.06
N LEU A 19 0.98 6.52 2.07
CA LEU A 19 0.69 6.12 3.45
C LEU A 19 -0.72 5.58 3.60
N PHE A 20 -1.71 6.20 2.94
CA PHE A 20 -3.09 5.71 2.96
C PHE A 20 -3.20 4.30 2.34
N LEU A 21 -2.56 4.09 1.20
CA LEU A 21 -2.56 2.79 0.51
C LEU A 21 -1.86 1.68 1.32
N ILE A 22 -0.79 2.02 2.05
CA ILE A 22 -0.12 1.07 2.98
C ILE A 22 -1.11 0.51 4.02
N TRP A 23 -2.10 1.30 4.45
CA TRP A 23 -3.14 0.86 5.38
C TRP A 23 -4.36 0.25 4.71
N ALA A 24 -4.74 0.74 3.53
CA ALA A 24 -5.89 0.23 2.79
C ALA A 24 -5.68 -1.22 2.33
N ILE A 25 -4.48 -1.59 1.89
CA ILE A 25 -4.19 -2.93 1.35
C ILE A 25 -4.34 -4.04 2.42
N PRO A 26 -3.80 -3.91 3.65
CA PRO A 26 -4.07 -4.87 4.73
C PRO A 26 -5.55 -5.04 5.06
N LEU A 27 -6.33 -3.95 5.01
CA LEU A 27 -7.78 -4.01 5.24
C LEU A 27 -8.48 -4.78 4.14
N ASP A 28 -8.08 -4.59 2.88
CA ASP A 28 -8.62 -5.35 1.75
C ASP A 28 -8.28 -6.85 1.84
N ILE A 29 -7.04 -7.17 2.22
CA ILE A 29 -6.63 -8.55 2.51
C ILE A 29 -7.48 -9.15 3.63
N LEU A 30 -7.78 -8.38 4.68
CA LEU A 30 -8.61 -8.85 5.79
C LEU A 30 -10.04 -9.15 5.32
N MET A 31 -10.64 -8.27 4.52
CA MET A 31 -11.94 -8.51 3.90
C MET A 31 -11.92 -9.75 2.99
N ALA A 32 -10.90 -9.89 2.15
CA ALA A 32 -10.73 -11.07 1.31
C ALA A 32 -10.59 -12.36 2.13
N LYS A 33 -9.96 -12.31 3.31
CA LYS A 33 -9.88 -13.44 4.24
C LYS A 33 -11.24 -13.77 4.87
N VAL A 34 -12.02 -12.77 5.27
CA VAL A 34 -13.38 -12.93 5.82
C VAL A 34 -14.30 -13.56 4.77
N PHE A 35 -14.32 -13.04 3.55
CA PHE A 35 -15.14 -13.62 2.49
C PHE A 35 -14.67 -15.02 2.08
N LYS A 36 -13.37 -15.31 2.18
CA LYS A 36 -12.85 -16.65 1.92
C LYS A 36 -13.34 -17.67 2.95
N SER A 37 -13.54 -17.31 4.22
CA SER A 37 -13.99 -18.27 5.24
C SER A 37 -15.42 -18.75 5.04
N GLU A 38 -16.25 -17.98 4.35
CA GLU A 38 -17.66 -18.31 4.07
C GLU A 38 -17.89 -18.87 2.65
N ALA A 39 -16.83 -18.93 1.83
CA ALA A 39 -16.94 -19.29 0.42
C ALA A 39 -16.71 -20.78 0.14
N ASP A 40 -17.36 -21.29 -0.91
CA ASP A 40 -17.16 -22.64 -1.44
C ASP A 40 -15.72 -22.89 -1.92
N ALA A 41 -15.30 -24.15 -1.98
CA ALA A 41 -13.93 -24.56 -2.32
C ALA A 41 -13.40 -23.98 -3.64
N ALA A 42 -14.25 -23.86 -4.67
CA ALA A 42 -13.89 -23.25 -5.95
C ALA A 42 -13.59 -21.74 -5.81
N THR A 43 -14.40 -21.03 -5.02
CA THR A 43 -14.28 -19.59 -4.77
C THR A 43 -13.11 -19.28 -3.83
N GLN A 44 -12.78 -20.18 -2.90
CA GLN A 44 -11.60 -20.03 -2.03
C GLN A 44 -10.29 -19.97 -2.81
N ALA A 45 -10.17 -20.72 -3.92
CA ALA A 45 -8.99 -20.68 -4.78
C ALA A 45 -8.82 -19.31 -5.46
N ARG A 46 -9.94 -18.62 -5.79
CA ARG A 46 -9.92 -17.25 -6.30
C ARG A 46 -9.42 -16.28 -5.24
N TYR A 47 -9.97 -16.32 -4.02
CA TYR A 47 -9.53 -15.43 -2.93
C TYR A 47 -8.07 -15.62 -2.54
N ARG A 48 -7.53 -16.86 -2.59
CA ARG A 48 -6.09 -17.09 -2.38
C ARG A 48 -5.21 -16.37 -3.40
N ARG A 49 -5.67 -16.21 -4.65
CA ARG A 49 -4.94 -15.45 -5.68
C ARG A 49 -5.01 -13.95 -5.44
N VAL A 50 -6.18 -13.44 -5.09
CA VAL A 50 -6.39 -12.02 -4.74
C VAL A 50 -5.47 -11.63 -3.57
N ILE A 51 -5.53 -12.37 -2.45
CA ILE A 51 -4.68 -12.10 -1.27
C ILE A 51 -3.19 -12.11 -1.62
N ARG A 52 -2.74 -13.06 -2.47
CA ARG A 52 -1.32 -13.09 -2.90
C ARG A 52 -0.95 -11.87 -3.73
N PHE A 53 -1.82 -11.44 -4.63
CA PHE A 53 -1.61 -10.25 -5.44
C PHE A 53 -1.53 -9.00 -4.55
N ASP A 54 -2.45 -8.84 -3.61
CA ASP A 54 -2.47 -7.70 -2.68
C ASP A 54 -1.20 -7.66 -1.82
N LEU A 55 -0.74 -8.83 -1.35
CA LEU A 55 0.54 -8.93 -0.64
C LEU A 55 1.73 -8.54 -1.51
N MET A 56 1.73 -8.88 -2.81
CA MET A 56 2.77 -8.46 -3.74
C MET A 56 2.74 -6.93 -3.97
N VAL A 57 1.55 -6.35 -4.14
CA VAL A 57 1.38 -4.90 -4.28
C VAL A 57 1.87 -4.19 -3.01
N MET A 58 1.49 -4.69 -1.84
CA MET A 58 1.98 -4.17 -0.55
C MET A 58 3.50 -4.22 -0.46
N LEU A 59 4.11 -5.35 -0.84
CA LEU A 59 5.57 -5.50 -0.83
C LEU A 59 6.25 -4.50 -1.78
N VAL A 60 5.75 -4.35 -3.01
CA VAL A 60 6.29 -3.37 -3.98
C VAL A 60 6.16 -1.95 -3.44
N MET A 61 5.03 -1.61 -2.82
CA MET A 61 4.85 -0.31 -2.19
C MET A 61 5.83 -0.07 -1.04
N LEU A 62 5.99 -1.05 -0.15
CA LEU A 62 6.93 -0.95 0.97
C LEU A 62 8.38 -0.83 0.48
N LEU A 63 8.76 -1.50 -0.60
CA LEU A 63 10.09 -1.37 -1.18
C LEU A 63 10.27 -0.02 -1.90
N SER A 64 9.25 0.45 -2.62
CA SER A 64 9.31 1.70 -3.36
C SER A 64 9.34 2.93 -2.44
N TRP A 65 8.58 2.90 -1.35
CA TRP A 65 8.41 4.07 -0.46
C TRP A 65 9.09 3.90 0.90
N GLY A 66 9.44 2.68 1.30
CA GLY A 66 10.07 2.41 2.59
C GLY A 66 11.37 3.18 2.78
N TYR A 67 12.20 3.28 1.73
CA TYR A 67 13.41 4.11 1.77
C TYR A 67 13.11 5.58 2.07
N PHE A 68 12.11 6.15 1.40
CA PHE A 68 11.69 7.54 1.60
C PHE A 68 11.17 7.77 3.04
N PHE A 69 10.33 6.88 3.55
CA PHE A 69 9.83 6.98 4.93
C PHE A 69 10.94 6.80 5.97
N LEU A 70 11.88 5.88 5.75
CA LEU A 70 13.04 5.70 6.62
C LEU A 70 13.92 6.95 6.66
N GLN A 71 14.18 7.59 5.53
CA GLN A 71 14.93 8.85 5.51
C GLN A 71 14.23 9.95 6.32
N ILE A 72 12.92 10.11 6.16
CA ILE A 72 12.15 11.11 6.92
C ILE A 72 12.21 10.81 8.42
N MET A 73 12.04 9.55 8.83
CA MET A 73 12.11 9.18 10.25
C MET A 73 13.51 9.45 10.82
N LEU A 74 14.57 9.10 10.09
CA LEU A 74 15.96 9.31 10.52
C LEU A 74 16.32 10.81 10.61
N GLN A 75 15.87 11.63 9.65
CA GLN A 75 16.08 13.08 9.69
C GLN A 75 15.41 13.76 10.89
N ARG A 76 14.35 13.17 11.45
CA ARG A 76 13.63 13.72 12.62
C ARG A 76 14.31 13.35 13.95
N LEU A 77 15.26 12.42 13.95
CA LEU A 77 15.92 11.87 15.15
C LEU A 77 17.32 12.48 15.42
N THR A 78 17.87 13.27 14.49
CA THR A 78 19.13 14.03 14.58
C THR A 78 18.86 15.52 14.56
#